data_AF-B4HWA4-F1
#
_entry.id   AF-B4HWA4-F1
#
_cell.length_a   1.000
_cell.length_b   1.000
_cell.length_c   1.000
_cell.angle_alpha   90.00
_cell.angle_beta   90.00
_cell.angle_gamma   90.00
#
_symmetry.space_group_name_H-M   'P 1'
#
loop_
_entity.id
_entity.type
_entity.pdbx_description
1 polymer ?
#
loop_
_entity_poly.entity_id
_entity_poly.type
_entity_poly.pdbx_seq_one_letter_code
_entity_poly.pdbx_strand_id
1 'polypeptide(L)'
;MARVEESHYRRLFREFLRQSYINGLHPFLYQTPFRYAKAIWLALLTGIMIYTHIVIADLILEYLVQPTEIHMAPDLVHVANSPFPAVGVCTSNKINGRLLRSYAEKL
;
A
#
# COMPACT_ATOMS: atom_id res chain seq x y z
N MET A 1 -2.37 -47.41 -20.65
CA MET A 1 -3.05 -46.22 -20.09
C MET A 1 -2.16 -44.98 -20.07
N ALA A 2 -0.90 -45.07 -19.61
CA ALA A 2 0.03 -43.92 -19.56
C ALA A 2 0.22 -43.11 -20.86
N ARG A 3 0.29 -43.76 -22.04
CA ARG A 3 0.42 -43.05 -23.34
C ARG A 3 -0.79 -42.18 -23.70
N VAL A 4 -1.98 -42.58 -23.26
CA VAL A 4 -3.22 -41.85 -23.57
C VAL A 4 -3.31 -40.60 -22.70
N GLU A 5 -2.95 -40.72 -21.41
CA GLU A 5 -2.84 -39.59 -20.48
C GLU A 5 -1.84 -38.52 -20.96
N GLU A 6 -0.66 -38.93 -21.43
CA GLU A 6 0.36 -37.99 -21.90
C GLU A 6 -0.14 -37.16 -23.11
N SER A 7 -0.89 -37.80 -24.01
CA SER A 7 -1.50 -37.12 -25.16
C SER A 7 -2.59 -36.13 -24.74
N HIS A 8 -3.38 -36.48 -23.73
CA HIS A 8 -4.44 -35.64 -23.19
C HIS A 8 -3.87 -34.42 -22.46
N TYR A 9 -2.85 -34.61 -21.63
CA TYR A 9 -2.18 -33.53 -20.92
C TYR A 9 -1.51 -32.53 -21.87
N ARG A 10 -0.82 -33.00 -22.91
CA ARG A 10 -0.23 -32.11 -23.93
C ARG A 10 -1.28 -31.27 -24.65
N ARG A 11 -2.46 -31.85 -24.92
CA ARG A 11 -3.57 -31.13 -25.55
C ARG A 11 -4.13 -30.07 -24.61
N LEU A 12 -4.36 -30.43 -23.35
CA LEU A 12 -4.84 -29.50 -22.32
C LEU A 12 -3.86 -28.34 -22.10
N PHE A 13 -2.56 -28.64 -21.98
CA PHE A 13 -1.52 -27.64 -21.81
C PHE A 13 -1.44 -26.67 -22.99
N ARG A 14 -1.58 -27.19 -24.22
CA ARG A 14 -1.62 -26.36 -25.43
C ARG A 14 -2.85 -25.45 -25.45
N GLU A 15 -4.00 -25.95 -25.03
CA GLU A 15 -5.22 -25.15 -24.94
C GLU A 15 -5.11 -24.06 -23.88
N PHE A 16 -4.55 -24.40 -22.71
CA PHE A 16 -4.26 -23.46 -21.63
C PHE A 16 -3.36 -22.32 -22.11
N LEU A 17 -2.22 -22.62 -22.74
CA LEU A 17 -1.31 -21.61 -23.27
C LEU A 17 -1.95 -20.72 -24.35
N ARG A 18 -2.97 -21.23 -25.05
CA ARG A 18 -3.67 -20.51 -26.13
C ARG A 18 -4.78 -19.61 -25.60
N GLN A 19 -5.50 -20.03 -24.57
CA GLN A 19 -6.63 -19.31 -23.98
C GLN A 19 -6.25 -18.46 -22.77
N SER A 20 -5.02 -18.59 -22.24
CA SER A 20 -4.59 -17.82 -21.08
C SER A 20 -4.44 -16.34 -21.39
N TYR A 21 -4.90 -15.49 -20.48
CA TYR A 21 -4.63 -14.04 -20.48
C TYR A 21 -3.25 -13.68 -19.91
N ILE A 22 -2.42 -14.68 -19.61
CA ILE A 22 -1.08 -14.48 -19.05
C ILE A 22 -0.14 -14.08 -20.20
N ASN A 23 0.26 -12.82 -20.18
CA ASN A 23 1.20 -12.28 -21.14
C ASN A 23 2.53 -13.06 -21.09
N GLY A 24 3.04 -13.41 -22.27
CA GLY A 24 4.30 -14.14 -22.40
C GLY A 24 4.20 -15.66 -22.36
N LEU A 25 3.02 -16.28 -22.24
CA LEU A 25 2.90 -17.74 -22.39
C LEU A 25 2.83 -18.22 -23.86
N HIS A 26 2.40 -17.34 -24.78
CA HIS A 26 2.29 -17.67 -26.20
C HIS A 26 3.59 -18.15 -26.89
N PRO A 27 4.80 -17.60 -26.59
CA PRO A 27 6.06 -18.08 -27.16
C PRO A 27 6.34 -19.58 -26.98
N PHE A 28 5.73 -20.25 -25.99
CA PHE A 28 5.89 -21.69 -25.82
C PHE A 28 5.14 -22.52 -26.87
N LEU A 29 4.10 -21.97 -27.50
CA LEU A 29 3.31 -22.60 -28.56
C LEU A 29 4.06 -22.64 -29.90
N TYR A 30 4.82 -21.59 -30.20
CA TYR A 30 5.50 -21.46 -31.48
C TYR A 30 6.75 -22.34 -31.55
N GLN A 31 7.10 -22.76 -32.76
CA GLN A 31 8.38 -23.41 -33.03
C GLN A 31 9.45 -22.34 -33.21
N THR A 32 10.50 -22.43 -32.40
CA THR A 32 11.63 -21.50 -32.45
C THR A 32 12.85 -22.24 -33.02
N PRO A 33 13.60 -21.63 -33.96
CA PRO A 33 14.80 -22.27 -34.54
C PRO A 33 15.93 -22.43 -33.50
N PHE A 34 15.93 -21.62 -32.45
CA PHE A 34 16.89 -21.68 -31.36
C PHE A 34 16.47 -22.71 -30.29
N ARG A 35 17.36 -23.69 -30.03
CA ARG A 35 17.14 -24.78 -29.06
C ARG A 35 16.87 -24.29 -27.63
N TYR A 36 17.51 -23.20 -27.21
CA TYR A 36 17.41 -22.68 -25.83
C TYR A 36 16.45 -21.50 -25.68
N ALA A 37 15.81 -21.03 -26.76
CA ALA A 37 14.95 -19.85 -26.68
C ALA A 37 13.83 -20.01 -25.65
N LYS A 38 13.19 -21.19 -25.59
CA LYS A 38 12.13 -21.47 -24.61
C LYS A 38 12.66 -21.50 -23.18
N ALA A 39 13.87 -22.02 -22.96
CA ALA A 39 14.49 -22.08 -21.63
C ALA A 39 14.87 -20.68 -21.14
N ILE A 40 15.46 -19.86 -22.02
CA ILE A 40 15.79 -18.46 -21.71
C ILE A 40 14.52 -17.66 -21.43
N TRP A 41 13.48 -17.86 -22.23
CA TRP A 41 12.18 -17.21 -22.04
C TRP A 41 11.52 -17.60 -20.72
N LEU A 42 11.59 -18.88 -20.34
CA LEU A 42 11.11 -19.37 -19.06
C LEU A 42 11.91 -18.79 -17.89
N ALA A 43 13.23 -18.68 -18.02
CA ALA A 43 14.07 -18.05 -17.01
C ALA A 43 13.71 -16.57 -16.84
N LEU A 44 13.47 -15.85 -17.94
CA LEU A 44 13.05 -14.46 -17.92
C LEU A 44 11.68 -14.28 -17.25
N LEU A 45 10.69 -15.10 -17.61
CA LEU A 45 9.36 -15.05 -16.97
C LEU A 45 9.43 -15.36 -15.47
N THR A 46 10.23 -16.37 -15.09
CA THR A 46 10.46 -16.70 -13.69
C THR A 46 11.11 -15.54 -12.94
N GLY A 47 12.12 -14.89 -13.55
CA GLY A 47 12.76 -13.71 -12.97
C GLY A 47 11.80 -12.55 -12.76
N ILE A 48 10.95 -12.26 -13.74
CA ILE A 48 9.91 -11.23 -13.63
C ILE A 48 8.93 -11.59 -12.50
N MET A 49 8.45 -12.83 -12.45
CA MET A 49 7.53 -13.28 -11.39
C MET A 49 8.14 -13.13 -10.01
N ILE A 50 9.42 -13.51 -9.81
CA ILE A 50 10.08 -13.36 -8.51
C ILE A 50 10.20 -11.88 -8.14
N TYR A 51 10.65 -11.04 -9.08
CA TYR A 51 10.80 -9.61 -8.83
C TYR A 51 9.48 -8.94 -8.48
N THR A 52 8.40 -9.22 -9.22
CA THR A 52 7.08 -8.65 -8.93
C THR A 52 6.56 -9.12 -7.58
N HIS A 53 6.80 -10.37 -7.17
CA HIS A 53 6.42 -10.84 -5.83
C HIS A 53 7.17 -10.10 -4.72
N ILE A 54 8.47 -9.82 -4.90
CA ILE A 54 9.25 -9.02 -3.94
C ILE A 54 8.66 -7.62 -3.82
N VAL A 55 8.40 -6.95 -4.95
CA VAL A 55 7.80 -5.60 -4.98
C VAL A 55 6.42 -5.59 -4.33
N ILE A 56 5.55 -6.55 -4.65
CA ILE A 56 4.22 -6.66 -4.05
C ILE A 56 4.32 -6.85 -2.53
N ALA A 57 5.23 -7.70 -2.06
CA ALA A 57 5.42 -7.91 -0.63
C ALA A 57 5.88 -6.63 0.08
N ASP A 58 6.79 -5.87 -0.53
CA ASP A 58 7.27 -4.59 -0.03
C ASP A 58 6.15 -3.55 0.07
N LEU A 59 5.34 -3.41 -0.99
CA LEU A 59 4.18 -2.51 -0.98
C LEU A 59 3.13 -2.92 0.07
N ILE A 60 2.92 -4.22 0.29
CA ILE A 60 1.99 -4.70 1.32
C ILE A 60 2.50 -4.30 2.71
N LEU A 61 3.80 -4.42 2.97
CA LEU A 61 4.41 -4.00 4.23
C LEU A 61 4.25 -2.48 4.44
N GLU A 62 4.50 -1.68 3.42
CA GLU A 62 4.33 -0.23 3.47
C GLU A 62 2.86 0.16 3.73
N TYR A 63 1.92 -0.50 3.04
CA TYR A 63 0.50 -0.30 3.26
C TYR A 63 0.06 -0.64 4.69
N LEU A 64 0.61 -1.70 5.29
CA LEU A 64 0.32 -2.09 6.66
C LEU A 64 0.83 -1.08 7.70
N VAL A 65 1.92 -0.39 7.40
CA VAL A 65 2.45 0.70 8.25
C VAL A 65 1.57 1.96 8.18
N GLN A 66 0.75 2.08 7.13
CA GLN A 66 -0.20 3.15 6.90
C GLN A 66 0.38 4.55 7.21
N PRO A 67 1.48 4.95 6.56
CA PRO A 67 2.09 6.25 6.79
C PRO A 67 1.07 7.34 6.50
N THR A 68 0.75 8.14 7.51
CA THR A 68 -0.20 9.24 7.35
C THR A 68 0.48 10.39 6.62
N GLU A 69 0.10 10.62 5.36
CA GLU A 69 0.51 11.81 4.64
C GLU A 69 -0.24 13.03 5.18
N ILE A 70 0.49 13.92 5.87
CA ILE A 70 -0.08 15.16 6.39
C ILE A 70 0.02 16.21 5.30
N HIS A 71 -1.06 16.39 4.54
CA HIS A 71 -1.18 17.46 3.57
C HIS A 71 -1.59 18.75 4.27
N MET A 72 -0.64 19.68 4.46
CA MET A 72 -0.95 21.03 4.94
C MET A 72 -1.38 21.88 3.74
N ALA A 73 -2.67 21.92 3.46
CA ALA A 73 -3.24 22.96 2.63
C ALA A 73 -3.46 24.18 3.53
N PRO A 74 -2.78 25.33 3.28
CA PRO A 74 -3.22 26.57 3.89
C PRO A 74 -4.56 26.90 3.23
N ASP A 75 -5.66 26.49 3.85
CA ASP A 75 -6.93 27.14 3.54
C ASP A 75 -6.78 28.59 4.02
N LEU A 76 -6.45 29.47 3.06
CA LEU A 76 -6.54 30.91 3.24
C LEU A 76 -8.02 31.28 3.33
N VAL A 77 -8.68 30.84 4.40
CA VAL A 77 -9.98 31.39 4.77
C VAL A 77 -9.71 32.86 5.09
N HIS A 78 -10.36 33.78 4.37
CA HIS A 78 -10.27 35.20 4.68
C HIS A 78 -10.50 35.38 6.18
N VAL A 79 -9.59 36.06 6.88
CA VAL A 79 -9.58 36.28 8.34
C VAL A 79 -10.94 36.77 8.88
N ALA A 80 -11.75 37.41 8.03
CA ALA A 80 -13.11 37.83 8.36
C ALA A 80 -14.09 36.68 8.71
N ASN A 81 -13.83 35.44 8.26
CA ASN A 81 -14.70 34.28 8.46
C ASN A 81 -14.15 33.26 9.46
N SER A 82 -12.97 33.49 10.05
CA SER A 82 -12.45 32.61 11.10
C SER A 82 -13.14 32.89 12.44
N PRO A 83 -13.67 31.89 13.15
CA PRO A 83 -14.29 32.10 14.45
C PRO A 83 -13.25 32.65 15.44
N PHE A 84 -13.67 33.60 16.27
CA PHE A 84 -12.81 34.15 17.31
C PHE A 84 -12.43 33.04 18.30
N PRO A 85 -11.14 32.88 18.64
CA PRO A 85 -10.70 31.82 19.53
C PRO A 85 -11.21 32.05 20.96
N ALA A 86 -11.34 30.97 21.74
CA ALA A 86 -11.58 31.09 23.17
C ALA A 86 -10.34 31.73 23.82
N VAL A 87 -10.50 32.95 24.37
CA VAL A 87 -9.43 33.66 25.07
C VAL A 87 -9.65 33.55 26.58
N GLY A 88 -8.80 32.78 27.25
CA GLY A 88 -8.75 32.74 28.70
C GLY A 88 -7.85 33.85 29.24
N VAL A 89 -8.43 34.85 29.92
CA VAL A 89 -7.66 35.90 30.60
C VAL A 89 -7.56 35.56 32.08
N CYS A 90 -6.34 35.27 32.54
CA CYS A 90 -6.05 35.01 33.95
C CYS A 90 -5.21 36.15 34.53
N THR A 91 -5.49 36.50 35.78
CA THR A 91 -4.62 37.44 36.52
C THR A 91 -3.31 36.74 36.87
N SER A 92 -2.19 37.46 36.84
CA SER A 92 -0.91 36.91 37.30
C SER A 92 -0.92 36.59 38.81
N ASN A 93 -1.85 37.20 39.56
CA ASN A 93 -2.03 36.90 40.96
C ASN A 93 -2.89 35.64 41.12
N LYS A 94 -2.27 34.59 41.66
CA LYS A 94 -2.92 33.30 41.90
C LYS A 94 -3.75 33.27 43.19
N ILE A 95 -3.62 34.30 44.03
CA ILE A 95 -4.20 34.31 45.38
C ILE A 95 -5.00 35.58 45.58
N ASN A 96 -6.29 35.41 45.89
CA ASN A 96 -7.11 36.50 46.41
C ASN A 96 -6.91 36.61 47.92
N GLY A 97 -6.09 37.56 48.37
CA GLY A 97 -5.77 37.75 49.80
C GLY A 97 -7.01 38.04 50.66
N ARG A 98 -8.04 38.69 50.09
CA ARG A 98 -9.32 38.92 50.79
C ARG A 98 -10.06 37.59 51.03
N LEU A 99 -10.06 36.72 50.03
CA LEU A 99 -10.65 35.39 50.12
C LEU A 99 -9.89 34.52 51.13
N LEU A 100 -8.54 34.54 51.07
CA LEU A 100 -7.68 33.81 52.01
C LEU A 100 -7.97 34.20 53.47
N ARG A 101 -8.06 35.50 53.75
CA ARG A 101 -8.36 36.02 55.08
C ARG A 101 -9.73 35.56 55.58
N SER A 102 -10.74 35.55 54.71
CA SER A 102 -12.08 35.07 55.07
C SER A 102 -12.15 33.58 55.40
N TYR A 103 -11.25 32.76 54.83
CA TYR A 103 -11.11 31.35 55.22
C TYR A 103 -10.38 31.21 56.55
N ALA A 104 -9.33 32.01 56.77
CA ALA A 104 -8.55 31.97 58.01
C ALA A 104 -9.35 32.41 59.24
N GLU A 105 -10.28 33.36 59.09
CA GLU A 105 -11.17 33.82 60.18
C GLU A 105 -12.33 32.84 60.47
N LYS A 106 -12.58 31.87 59.58
CA LYS A 106 -13.60 30.82 59.76
C LYS A 106 -13.05 29.51 60.34
N LEU A 107 -11.74 29.35 60.39
CA LEU A 107 -11.07 28.29 61.16
C LEU A 107 -10.98 28.68 62.63
#